data_AF-X1B4W6-F1
#
_entry.id   AF-X1B4W6-F1
#
_cell.length_a   1.000
_cell.length_b   1.000
_cell.length_c   1.000
_cell.angle_alpha   90.00
_cell.angle_beta   90.00
_cell.angle_gamma   90.00
#
_symmetry.space_group_name_H-M   'P 1'
#
loop_
_entity.id
_entity.type
_entity.pdbx_description
1 polymer ?
#
loop_
_entity_poly.entity_id
_entity_poly.type
_entity_poly.pdbx_seq_one_letter_code
_entity_poly.pdbx_strand_id
1 'polypeptide(L)'
;MNKRLSSGLRLTVIFLAAIFASGQVAHSGEFPPAPEGTFSIAVIPDTQHYRTDAQTSAVENPVFESYVDWVAENLDEQRIAFVTHVGDIVDINNRDQWTVARAMMDRLHGRIPYGISVGNHDMVRAGDSSLFQEFFAASRYEQFGWYGGYFPSRSEEPAISGNNANSFQLFSAADFEFVILHLECNAPDDVLAWADRIL
;
A
#
# COMPACT_ATOMS: atom_id res chain seq x y z
N MET A 1 -12.01 -27.85 -55.25
CA MET A 1 -11.20 -26.81 -54.57
C MET A 1 -12.06 -25.55 -54.49
N ASN A 2 -12.08 -24.87 -53.33
CA ASN A 2 -12.75 -23.59 -53.00
C ASN A 2 -13.91 -23.64 -51.99
N LYS A 3 -13.48 -23.73 -50.72
CA LYS A 3 -13.81 -22.90 -49.54
C LYS A 3 -15.27 -22.43 -49.37
N ARG A 4 -15.94 -23.04 -48.38
CA ARG A 4 -17.06 -22.45 -47.61
C ARG A 4 -16.53 -21.30 -46.76
N LEU A 5 -17.14 -20.12 -46.88
CA LEU A 5 -17.03 -19.01 -45.92
C LEU A 5 -18.25 -19.09 -45.00
N SER A 6 -18.05 -19.46 -43.74
CA SER A 6 -19.06 -19.30 -42.69
C SER A 6 -18.96 -17.88 -42.13
N SER A 7 -19.98 -17.07 -42.37
CA SER A 7 -20.17 -15.76 -41.73
C SER A 7 -20.54 -15.97 -40.26
N GLY A 8 -19.58 -15.76 -39.36
CA GLY A 8 -19.82 -15.70 -37.92
C GLY A 8 -20.51 -14.39 -37.56
N LEU A 9 -21.74 -14.48 -37.04
CA LEU A 9 -22.48 -13.40 -36.43
C LEU A 9 -21.75 -12.97 -35.14
N ARG A 10 -21.14 -11.79 -35.12
CA ARG A 10 -20.60 -11.19 -33.89
C ARG A 10 -21.75 -10.50 -33.16
N LEU A 11 -22.20 -11.08 -32.06
CA LEU A 11 -23.17 -10.47 -31.15
C LEU A 11 -22.41 -9.47 -30.26
N THR A 12 -22.52 -8.18 -30.56
CA THR A 12 -22.05 -7.11 -29.67
C THR A 12 -23.14 -6.86 -28.63
N VAL A 13 -22.89 -7.26 -27.38
CA VAL A 13 -23.74 -6.91 -26.24
C VAL A 13 -23.30 -5.54 -25.72
N ILE A 14 -24.14 -4.53 -25.90
CA ILE A 14 -23.95 -3.21 -25.28
C ILE A 14 -24.69 -3.24 -23.95
N PHE A 15 -23.96 -3.16 -22.83
CA PHE A 15 -24.55 -2.88 -21.52
C PHE A 15 -24.87 -1.39 -21.44
N LEU A 16 -26.15 -1.02 -21.57
CA LEU A 16 -26.65 0.28 -21.16
C LEU A 16 -27.06 0.19 -19.70
N ALA A 17 -26.25 0.75 -18.79
CA ALA A 17 -26.64 0.94 -17.40
C ALA A 17 -27.56 2.17 -17.31
N ALA A 18 -28.87 1.94 -17.18
CA ALA A 18 -29.81 2.99 -16.81
C ALA A 18 -29.68 3.23 -15.29
N ILE A 19 -29.07 4.34 -14.89
CA ILE A 19 -29.01 4.76 -13.49
C ILE A 19 -30.34 5.45 -13.15
N PHE A 20 -31.24 4.73 -12.48
CA PHE A 20 -32.32 5.36 -11.73
C PHE A 20 -31.73 5.88 -10.42
N ALA A 21 -31.55 7.20 -10.33
CA ALA A 21 -31.19 7.86 -9.08
C ALA A 21 -32.41 7.92 -8.16
N SER A 22 -32.66 6.86 -7.39
CA SER A 22 -33.43 6.97 -6.16
C SER A 22 -32.52 7.57 -5.09
N GLY A 23 -32.80 8.80 -4.66
CA GLY A 23 -32.09 9.45 -3.57
C GLY A 23 -32.26 8.68 -2.26
N GLN A 24 -31.28 7.84 -1.95
CA GLN A 24 -31.05 7.38 -0.59
C GLN A 24 -30.02 8.31 0.04
N VAL A 25 -30.44 9.01 1.10
CA VAL A 25 -29.52 9.65 2.04
C VAL A 25 -28.68 8.51 2.62
N ALA A 26 -27.40 8.46 2.26
CA ALA A 26 -26.46 7.52 2.85
C ALA A 26 -26.34 7.89 4.34
N HIS A 27 -27.02 7.14 5.21
CA HIS A 27 -26.50 6.97 6.56
C HIS A 27 -25.09 6.41 6.40
N SER A 28 -24.10 7.03 7.04
CA SER A 28 -22.79 6.41 7.26
C SER A 28 -23.01 5.20 8.17
N GLY A 29 -23.49 4.09 7.60
CA GLY A 29 -23.70 2.85 8.32
C GLY A 29 -22.35 2.32 8.76
N GLU A 30 -22.25 1.97 10.05
CA GLU A 30 -21.16 1.13 10.54
C GLU A 30 -21.11 -0.14 9.69
N PHE A 31 -19.90 -0.55 9.30
CA PHE A 31 -19.72 -1.83 8.61
C PHE A 31 -20.05 -2.96 9.59
N PRO A 32 -20.87 -3.96 9.21
CA PRO A 32 -21.06 -5.11 10.07
C PRO A 32 -19.71 -5.81 10.33
N PRO A 33 -19.53 -6.49 11.47
CA PRO A 33 -18.36 -7.30 11.72
C PRO A 33 -18.10 -8.29 10.58
N ALA A 34 -16.82 -8.54 10.27
CA ALA A 34 -16.45 -9.52 9.27
C ALA A 34 -16.90 -10.93 9.70
N PRO A 35 -17.51 -11.73 8.81
CA PRO A 35 -18.02 -13.06 9.19
C PRO A 35 -16.93 -13.98 9.75
N GLU A 36 -17.32 -14.90 10.64
CA GLU A 36 -16.40 -15.93 11.12
C GLU A 36 -15.80 -16.74 9.95
N GLY A 37 -14.53 -17.11 10.08
CA GLY A 37 -13.79 -17.83 9.04
C GLY A 37 -13.32 -16.97 7.87
N THR A 38 -13.58 -15.66 7.87
CA THR A 38 -13.04 -14.72 6.87
C THR A 38 -11.82 -13.95 7.39
N PHE A 39 -11.13 -13.26 6.48
CA PHE A 39 -10.07 -12.31 6.79
C PHE A 39 -10.16 -11.14 5.80
N SER A 40 -9.57 -10.01 6.19
CA SER A 40 -9.46 -8.81 5.37
C SER A 40 -8.01 -8.38 5.21
N ILE A 41 -7.70 -7.71 4.10
CA ILE A 41 -6.46 -6.95 3.91
C ILE A 41 -6.88 -5.49 3.80
N ALA A 42 -6.37 -4.64 4.70
CA ALA A 42 -6.63 -3.21 4.62
C ALA A 42 -5.63 -2.55 3.67
N VAL A 43 -6.13 -1.74 2.74
CA VAL A 43 -5.31 -0.99 1.79
C VAL A 43 -5.39 0.49 2.16
N ILE A 44 -4.24 1.06 2.52
CA ILE A 44 -4.06 2.49 2.69
C ILE A 44 -3.61 3.04 1.33
N PRO A 45 -4.44 3.85 0.65
CA PRO A 45 -4.09 4.46 -0.63
C PRO A 45 -3.07 5.59 -0.43
N ASP A 46 -2.81 6.38 -1.47
CA ASP A 46 -2.03 7.60 -1.44
C ASP A 46 -2.47 8.49 -0.26
N THR A 47 -1.55 8.77 0.65
CA THR A 47 -1.80 9.60 1.85
C THR A 47 -1.33 11.02 1.68
N GLN A 48 -1.14 11.46 0.44
CA GLN A 48 -0.97 12.86 0.07
C GLN A 48 -2.11 13.73 0.67
N HIS A 49 -1.96 15.06 0.69
CA HIS A 49 -2.83 16.06 1.38
C HIS A 49 -2.43 16.51 2.79
N TYR A 50 -1.13 16.56 3.06
CA TYR A 50 -0.55 17.24 4.21
C TYR A 50 -0.90 18.72 4.23
N ARG A 51 -1.09 19.24 5.44
CA ARG A 51 -1.40 20.64 5.68
C ARG A 51 -0.43 21.19 6.70
N THR A 52 -0.13 22.47 6.57
CA THR A 52 0.66 23.20 7.56
C THR A 52 -0.25 24.22 8.21
N ASP A 53 -0.41 24.12 9.52
CA ASP A 53 -1.15 25.09 10.31
C ASP A 53 -0.43 26.45 10.25
N ALA A 54 -1.15 27.50 9.87
CA ALA A 54 -0.56 28.80 9.60
C ALA A 54 -0.11 29.55 10.86
N GLN A 55 -0.60 29.16 12.04
CA GLN A 55 -0.30 29.82 13.31
C GLN A 55 0.87 29.14 14.04
N THR A 56 0.91 27.81 14.00
CA THR A 56 1.85 26.96 14.74
C THR A 56 2.96 26.40 13.86
N SER A 57 2.81 26.46 12.53
CA SER A 57 3.67 25.78 11.56
C SER A 57 3.69 24.25 11.71
N ALA A 58 2.75 23.68 12.46
CA ALA A 58 2.63 22.24 12.62
C ALA A 58 2.18 21.60 11.30
N VAL A 59 2.83 20.51 10.92
CA VAL A 59 2.44 19.69 9.77
C VAL A 59 1.50 18.58 10.26
N GLU A 60 0.39 18.41 9.57
CA GLU A 60 -0.64 17.41 9.89
C GLU A 60 -1.17 16.74 8.62
N ASN A 61 -1.81 15.58 8.80
CA ASN A 61 -2.52 14.90 7.73
C ASN A 61 -3.78 14.20 8.26
N PRO A 62 -4.92 14.91 8.32
CA PRO A 62 -6.17 14.34 8.84
C PRO A 62 -6.70 13.15 8.02
N VAL A 63 -6.35 13.06 6.73
CA VAL A 63 -6.79 11.95 5.86
C VAL A 63 -6.04 10.69 6.24
N PHE A 64 -4.72 10.75 6.32
CA PHE A 64 -3.89 9.62 6.75
C PHE A 64 -4.26 9.19 8.17
N GLU A 65 -4.44 10.14 9.08
CA GLU A 65 -4.90 9.87 10.44
C GLU A 65 -6.23 9.08 10.43
N SER A 66 -7.21 9.52 9.64
CA SER A 66 -8.52 8.84 9.57
C SER A 66 -8.43 7.40 9.07
N TYR A 67 -7.54 7.11 8.11
CA TYR A 67 -7.32 5.76 7.60
C TYR A 67 -6.68 4.87 8.66
N VAL A 68 -5.62 5.36 9.30
CA VAL A 68 -4.89 4.59 10.31
C VAL A 68 -5.75 4.35 11.55
N ASP A 69 -6.50 5.36 12.01
CA ASP A 69 -7.37 5.23 13.18
C ASP A 69 -8.46 4.22 12.93
N TRP A 70 -9.14 4.30 11.78
CA TRP A 70 -10.15 3.31 11.42
C TRP A 70 -9.55 1.90 11.39
N VAL A 71 -8.41 1.70 10.72
CA VAL A 71 -7.75 0.39 10.67
C VAL A 71 -7.36 -0.11 12.06
N ALA A 72 -6.77 0.76 12.89
CA ALA A 72 -6.31 0.45 14.24
C ALA A 72 -7.45 0.08 15.19
N GLU A 73 -8.63 0.70 15.03
CA GLU A 73 -9.83 0.42 15.83
C GLU A 73 -10.57 -0.83 15.36
N ASN A 74 -10.41 -1.22 14.08
CA ASN A 74 -11.18 -2.28 13.45
C ASN A 74 -10.39 -3.58 13.20
N LEU A 75 -9.16 -3.72 13.73
CA LEU A 75 -8.31 -4.90 13.49
C LEU A 75 -9.05 -6.23 13.76
N ASP A 76 -9.69 -6.34 14.93
CA ASP A 76 -10.37 -7.57 15.34
C ASP A 76 -11.76 -7.72 14.69
N GLU A 77 -12.58 -6.66 14.74
CA GLU A 77 -13.96 -6.67 14.23
C GLU A 77 -14.03 -6.94 12.72
N GLN A 78 -13.07 -6.40 11.97
CA GLN A 78 -12.98 -6.60 10.52
C GLN A 78 -11.99 -7.70 10.13
N ARG A 79 -11.44 -8.43 11.12
CA ARG A 79 -10.53 -9.58 10.93
C ARG A 79 -9.38 -9.23 9.98
N ILE A 80 -8.79 -8.05 10.17
CA ILE A 80 -7.70 -7.53 9.35
C ILE A 80 -6.47 -8.38 9.65
N ALA A 81 -5.96 -9.08 8.63
CA ALA A 81 -4.79 -9.95 8.75
C ALA A 81 -3.50 -9.27 8.25
N PHE A 82 -3.64 -8.22 7.43
CA PHE A 82 -2.51 -7.47 6.87
C PHE A 82 -2.94 -6.05 6.50
N VAL A 83 -2.00 -5.10 6.60
CA VAL A 83 -2.18 -3.72 6.12
C VAL A 83 -1.14 -3.38 5.05
N THR A 84 -1.56 -2.86 3.91
CA THR A 84 -0.65 -2.41 2.85
C THR A 84 -0.82 -0.93 2.57
N HIS A 85 0.29 -0.18 2.59
CA HIS A 85 0.33 1.18 2.06
C HIS A 85 0.91 1.15 0.65
N VAL A 86 0.18 1.67 -0.34
CA VAL A 86 0.51 1.46 -1.77
C VAL A 86 1.41 2.52 -2.41
N GLY A 87 1.85 3.52 -1.64
CA GLY A 87 2.84 4.52 -2.04
C GLY A 87 2.25 5.93 -2.02
N ASP A 88 3.06 6.90 -2.45
CA ASP A 88 2.74 8.34 -2.39
C ASP A 88 2.30 8.72 -0.97
N ILE A 89 3.23 8.45 -0.04
CA ILE A 89 3.05 8.61 1.40
C ILE A 89 3.06 10.10 1.75
N VAL A 90 3.97 10.87 1.14
CA VAL A 90 4.15 12.32 1.38
C VAL A 90 3.80 13.16 0.15
N ASP A 91 3.38 14.41 0.34
CA ASP A 91 3.20 15.37 -0.77
C ASP A 91 4.55 15.89 -1.27
N ILE A 92 5.39 16.29 -0.32
CA ILE A 92 6.73 16.80 -0.56
C ILE A 92 7.72 16.00 0.28
N ASN A 93 8.83 15.63 -0.35
CA ASN A 93 9.84 14.79 0.25
C ASN A 93 10.68 15.57 1.28
N ASN A 94 10.11 15.85 2.45
CA ASN A 94 10.73 16.58 3.56
C ASN A 94 10.53 15.86 4.91
N ARG A 95 11.40 16.15 5.88
CA ARG A 95 11.39 15.45 7.17
C ARG A 95 10.12 15.68 8.00
N ASP A 96 9.46 16.84 7.85
CA ASP A 96 8.27 17.14 8.64
C ASP A 96 7.10 16.23 8.26
N GLN A 97 6.87 16.01 6.96
CA GLN A 97 5.83 15.09 6.49
C GLN A 97 6.18 13.64 6.78
N TRP A 98 7.45 13.25 6.62
CA TRP A 98 7.91 11.91 7.01
C TRP A 98 7.77 11.63 8.51
N THR A 99 7.96 12.65 9.36
CA THR A 99 7.75 12.52 10.81
C THR A 99 6.28 12.22 11.12
N VAL A 100 5.36 12.91 10.46
CA VAL A 100 3.92 12.62 10.58
C VAL A 100 3.60 11.23 10.03
N ALA A 101 4.09 10.89 8.82
CA ALA A 101 3.87 9.57 8.23
C ALA A 101 4.33 8.43 9.15
N ARG A 102 5.51 8.61 9.75
CA ARG A 102 6.08 7.67 10.71
C ARG A 102 5.21 7.54 11.95
N ALA A 103 4.76 8.65 12.52
CA ALA A 103 3.89 8.66 13.68
C ALA A 103 2.54 7.95 13.40
N MET A 104 1.99 8.07 12.19
CA MET A 104 0.78 7.35 11.79
C MET A 104 1.04 5.84 11.69
N MET A 105 2.06 5.42 10.93
CA MET A 105 2.37 3.99 10.79
C MET A 105 2.83 3.33 12.11
N ASP A 106 3.36 4.10 13.05
CA ASP A 106 3.70 3.63 14.41
C ASP A 106 2.46 3.16 15.19
N ARG A 107 1.25 3.66 14.86
CA ARG A 107 -0.01 3.19 15.48
C ARG A 107 -0.37 1.76 15.09
N LEU A 108 0.18 1.24 13.98
CA LEU A 108 -0.02 -0.14 13.50
C LEU A 108 1.18 -1.05 13.83
N HIS A 109 2.35 -0.46 14.06
CA HIS A 109 3.58 -1.20 14.24
C HIS A 109 3.55 -2.11 15.47
N GLY A 110 3.91 -3.38 15.27
CA GLY A 110 3.87 -4.40 16.32
C GLY A 110 2.48 -4.91 16.67
N ARG A 111 1.42 -4.37 16.05
CA ARG A 111 0.03 -4.81 16.25
C ARG A 111 -0.49 -5.68 15.11
N ILE A 112 -0.05 -5.42 13.89
CA ILE A 112 -0.46 -6.14 12.68
C ILE A 112 0.70 -6.23 11.67
N PRO A 113 0.84 -7.33 10.90
CA PRO A 113 1.74 -7.36 9.75
C PRO A 113 1.39 -6.25 8.75
N TYR A 114 2.41 -5.55 8.24
CA TYR A 114 2.20 -4.51 7.25
C TYR A 114 3.40 -4.30 6.33
N GLY A 115 3.16 -3.68 5.19
CA GLY A 115 4.20 -3.24 4.26
C GLY A 115 3.85 -1.90 3.61
N ILE A 116 4.87 -1.25 3.04
CA ILE A 116 4.76 0.09 2.46
C ILE A 116 5.56 0.10 1.15
N SER A 117 4.90 0.46 0.05
CA SER A 117 5.56 0.76 -1.22
C SER A 117 6.03 2.21 -1.27
N VAL A 118 7.06 2.47 -2.07
CA VAL A 118 7.58 3.82 -2.35
C VAL A 118 6.92 4.35 -3.63
N GLY A 119 6.15 5.42 -3.54
CA GLY A 119 5.56 6.10 -4.70
C GLY A 119 6.51 7.11 -5.36
N ASN A 120 6.05 7.78 -6.41
CA ASN A 120 6.85 8.78 -7.11
C ASN A 120 7.07 10.07 -6.31
N HIS A 121 6.20 10.40 -5.34
CA HIS A 121 6.42 11.54 -4.44
C HIS A 121 7.36 11.22 -3.26
N ASP A 122 7.59 9.92 -3.00
CA ASP A 122 8.42 9.44 -1.90
C ASP A 122 9.91 9.37 -2.25
N MET A 123 10.24 9.64 -3.53
CA MET A 123 11.59 9.64 -4.08
C MET A 123 11.89 10.98 -4.79
N VAL A 124 13.17 11.32 -4.90
CA VAL A 124 13.63 12.45 -5.73
C VAL A 124 14.10 11.98 -7.11
N ARG A 125 14.47 12.93 -7.97
CA ARG A 125 14.96 12.61 -9.33
C ARG A 125 16.12 11.61 -9.25
N ALA A 126 16.15 10.69 -10.22
CA ALA A 126 17.04 9.52 -10.27
C ALA A 126 16.71 8.36 -9.32
N GLY A 127 15.58 8.40 -8.61
CA GLY A 127 15.07 7.26 -7.82
C GLY A 127 15.58 7.22 -6.37
N ASP A 128 16.10 8.34 -5.86
CA ASP A 128 16.62 8.42 -4.50
C ASP A 128 15.48 8.49 -3.47
N SER A 129 15.38 7.45 -2.65
CA SER A 129 14.40 7.26 -1.59
C SER A 129 15.03 7.34 -0.20
N SER A 130 16.16 8.04 -0.04
CA SER A 130 16.92 8.10 1.22
C SER A 130 16.08 8.54 2.42
N LEU A 131 15.16 9.50 2.25
CA LEU A 131 14.28 9.93 3.34
C LEU A 131 13.25 8.85 3.70
N PHE A 132 12.65 8.16 2.73
CA PHE A 132 11.83 6.99 3.05
C PHE A 132 12.62 5.97 3.85
N GLN A 133 13.86 5.68 3.45
CA GLN A 133 14.73 4.72 4.13
C GLN A 133 15.19 5.20 5.51
N GLU A 134 15.31 6.51 5.75
CA GLU A 134 15.60 7.09 7.08
C GLU A 134 14.45 6.77 8.06
N PHE A 135 13.20 6.92 7.62
CA PHE A 135 12.02 6.75 8.48
C PHE A 135 11.50 5.30 8.51
N PHE A 136 11.67 4.54 7.43
CA PHE A 136 11.16 3.18 7.28
C PHE A 136 12.26 2.19 6.88
N ALA A 137 13.45 2.30 7.49
CA ALA A 137 14.56 1.36 7.30
C ALA A 137 14.14 -0.10 7.55
N ALA A 138 14.77 -1.05 6.83
CA ALA A 138 14.54 -2.49 6.97
C ALA A 138 14.79 -2.98 8.39
N SER A 139 15.79 -2.42 9.09
CA SER A 139 16.09 -2.74 10.50
C SER A 139 14.91 -2.52 11.45
N ARG A 140 13.96 -1.67 11.06
CA ARG A 140 12.69 -1.49 11.76
C ARG A 140 11.83 -2.76 11.78
N TYR A 141 11.96 -3.58 10.74
CA TYR A 141 11.10 -4.73 10.44
C TYR A 141 11.78 -6.08 10.70
N GLU A 142 13.12 -6.13 10.72
CA GLU A 142 13.92 -7.36 10.82
C GLU A 142 13.59 -8.25 12.05
N GLN A 143 13.05 -7.67 13.13
CA GLN A 143 12.64 -8.44 14.29
C GLN A 143 11.32 -9.22 14.10
N PHE A 144 10.54 -8.90 13.08
CA PHE A 144 9.23 -9.52 12.84
C PHE A 144 9.36 -10.69 11.87
N GLY A 145 8.87 -11.87 12.28
CA GLY A 145 8.91 -13.07 11.43
C GLY A 145 8.09 -12.97 10.14
N TRP A 146 7.16 -12.00 10.05
CA TRP A 146 6.40 -11.72 8.83
C TRP A 146 7.16 -10.85 7.83
N TYR A 147 8.31 -10.26 8.19
CA TYR A 147 9.14 -9.50 7.27
C TYR A 147 10.08 -10.46 6.53
N GLY A 148 9.76 -10.75 5.26
CA GLY A 148 10.48 -11.75 4.47
C GLY A 148 11.85 -11.29 3.98
N GLY A 149 12.03 -9.98 3.84
CA GLY A 149 13.29 -9.35 3.46
C GLY A 149 13.10 -8.23 2.46
N TYR A 150 14.23 -7.76 1.90
CA TYR A 150 14.28 -6.64 0.98
C TYR A 150 15.30 -6.86 -0.13
N PHE A 151 15.21 -6.04 -1.18
CA PHE A 151 16.13 -6.09 -2.31
C PHE A 151 17.56 -5.74 -1.85
N PRO A 152 18.54 -6.64 -2.03
CA PRO A 152 19.93 -6.35 -1.71
C PRO A 152 20.50 -5.44 -2.80
N SER A 153 20.51 -4.12 -2.55
CA SER A 153 21.04 -3.14 -3.51
C SER A 153 22.45 -3.51 -3.96
N ARG A 154 22.72 -3.29 -5.26
CA ARG A 154 24.05 -3.48 -5.86
C ARG A 154 25.01 -2.33 -5.56
N SER A 155 24.46 -1.24 -5.03
CA SER A 155 25.17 -0.03 -4.68
C SER A 155 25.55 -0.06 -3.19
N GLU A 156 26.75 0.39 -2.85
CA GLU A 156 27.14 0.63 -1.45
C GLU A 156 26.28 1.73 -0.81
N GLU A 157 25.71 2.62 -1.64
CA GLU A 157 24.76 3.65 -1.25
C GLU A 157 23.33 3.08 -1.33
N PRO A 158 22.60 2.93 -0.21
CA PRO A 158 21.27 2.34 -0.21
C PRO A 158 20.21 3.27 -0.83
N ALA A 159 20.54 4.54 -1.09
CA ALA A 159 19.65 5.59 -1.58
C ALA A 159 18.79 5.19 -2.80
N ILE A 160 19.34 4.39 -3.72
CA ILE A 160 18.62 3.88 -4.90
C ILE A 160 18.26 2.41 -4.69
N SER A 161 16.97 2.11 -4.73
CA SER A 161 16.38 0.75 -4.66
C SER A 161 16.72 -0.08 -3.41
N GLY A 162 17.58 0.41 -2.53
CA GLY A 162 18.14 -0.32 -1.41
C GLY A 162 17.33 -0.21 -0.14
N ASN A 163 17.83 -0.91 0.88
CA ASN A 163 17.17 -0.99 2.18
C ASN A 163 15.70 -1.39 1.98
N ASN A 164 14.74 -0.76 2.65
CA ASN A 164 13.34 -1.16 2.58
C ASN A 164 12.58 -0.62 1.34
N ALA A 165 13.25 0.02 0.36
CA ALA A 165 12.57 0.60 -0.81
C ALA A 165 11.82 -0.45 -1.63
N ASN A 166 12.33 -1.69 -1.62
CA ASN A 166 11.68 -2.86 -2.19
C ASN A 166 11.71 -3.98 -1.15
N SER A 167 10.55 -4.46 -0.70
CA SER A 167 10.45 -5.47 0.35
C SER A 167 9.35 -6.48 0.08
N PHE A 168 9.33 -7.55 0.85
CA PHE A 168 8.22 -8.49 0.85
C PHE A 168 7.85 -8.93 2.26
N GLN A 169 6.58 -9.23 2.45
CA GLN A 169 6.05 -9.75 3.70
C GLN A 169 5.32 -11.06 3.48
N LEU A 170 5.38 -11.88 4.53
CA LEU A 170 4.82 -13.21 4.60
C LEU A 170 3.79 -13.25 5.72
N PHE A 171 2.59 -13.72 5.43
CA PHE A 171 1.60 -14.00 6.48
C PHE A 171 0.65 -15.09 6.04
N SER A 172 -0.06 -15.67 7.00
CA SER A 172 -1.11 -16.66 6.75
C SER A 172 -2.42 -16.13 7.29
N ALA A 173 -3.51 -16.35 6.56
CA ALA A 173 -4.85 -16.00 7.00
C ALA A 173 -5.86 -17.00 6.46
N ALA A 174 -6.75 -17.49 7.32
CA ALA A 174 -7.56 -18.67 7.05
C ALA A 174 -6.66 -19.84 6.56
N ASP A 175 -6.99 -20.46 5.44
CA ASP A 175 -6.23 -21.58 4.85
C ASP A 175 -5.25 -21.13 3.75
N PHE A 176 -4.89 -19.84 3.71
CA PHE A 176 -4.03 -19.26 2.70
C PHE A 176 -2.69 -18.79 3.28
N GLU A 177 -1.63 -19.00 2.52
CA GLU A 177 -0.32 -18.38 2.71
C GLU A 177 -0.13 -17.28 1.68
N PHE A 178 0.35 -16.12 2.13
CA PHE A 178 0.52 -14.94 1.29
C PHE A 178 1.97 -14.48 1.24
N VAL A 179 2.35 -14.05 0.05
CA VAL A 179 3.52 -13.19 -0.19
C VAL A 179 2.98 -11.87 -0.72
N ILE A 180 3.33 -10.76 -0.08
CA ILE A 180 3.05 -9.41 -0.60
C ILE A 180 4.37 -8.74 -0.95
N LEU A 181 4.49 -8.28 -2.19
CA LEU A 181 5.64 -7.52 -2.69
C LEU A 181 5.31 -6.03 -2.67
N HIS A 182 6.15 -5.24 -2.01
CA HIS A 182 6.13 -3.77 -2.08
C HIS A 182 7.32 -3.34 -2.92
N LEU A 183 7.03 -2.90 -4.14
CA LEU A 183 8.02 -2.44 -5.10
C LEU A 183 7.95 -0.93 -5.23
N GLU A 184 9.10 -0.30 -5.39
CA GLU A 184 9.20 1.13 -5.62
C GLU A 184 8.63 1.55 -6.97
N CYS A 185 8.19 2.80 -7.06
CA CYS A 185 7.74 3.40 -8.30
C CYS A 185 8.86 3.32 -9.35
N ASN A 186 8.52 2.80 -10.54
CA ASN A 186 9.47 2.52 -11.61
C ASN A 186 10.61 1.56 -11.21
N ALA A 187 10.28 0.52 -10.43
CA ALA A 187 11.22 -0.54 -10.04
C ALA A 187 12.07 -1.01 -11.25
N PRO A 188 13.41 -1.00 -11.13
CA PRO A 188 14.32 -1.38 -12.21
C PRO A 188 14.33 -2.90 -12.46
N ASP A 189 14.87 -3.31 -13.62
CA ASP A 189 14.88 -4.70 -14.07
C ASP A 189 15.49 -5.68 -13.05
N ASP A 190 16.50 -5.27 -12.28
CA ASP A 190 17.13 -6.13 -11.29
C ASP A 190 16.29 -6.30 -10.01
N VAL A 191 15.53 -5.28 -9.62
CA VAL A 191 14.48 -5.38 -8.60
C VAL A 191 13.37 -6.32 -9.07
N LEU A 192 12.89 -6.17 -10.31
CA LEU A 192 11.86 -7.05 -10.87
C LEU A 192 12.35 -8.50 -10.97
N ALA A 193 13.59 -8.70 -11.40
CA ALA A 193 14.21 -10.03 -11.44
C ALA A 193 14.43 -10.62 -10.04
N TRP A 194 14.60 -9.78 -9.01
CA TRP A 194 14.62 -10.23 -7.62
C TRP A 194 13.24 -10.64 -7.11
N ALA A 195 12.21 -9.84 -7.41
CA ALA A 195 10.82 -10.16 -7.08
C ALA A 195 10.37 -11.48 -7.71
N ASP A 196 10.75 -11.74 -8.97
CA ASP A 196 10.47 -13.01 -9.67
C ASP A 196 11.09 -14.24 -8.97
N ARG A 197 12.21 -14.08 -8.24
CA ARG A 197 12.81 -15.19 -7.47
C ARG A 197 12.12 -15.47 -6.14
N ILE A 198 11.24 -14.58 -5.69
CA ILE A 198 10.48 -14.74 -4.45
C ILE A 198 9.17 -15.51 -4.71
N LEU A 199 8.59 -15.35 -5.91
CA LEU A 199 7.34 -15.99 -6.35
C LEU A 199 7.57 -17.40 -6.88
#